data_AF-K5VCN9-F1
#
_entry.id   AF-K5VCN9-F1
#
_cell.length_a   1.000
_cell.length_b   1.000
_cell.length_c   1.000
_cell.angle_alpha   90.00
_cell.angle_beta   90.00
_cell.angle_gamma   90.00
#
_symmetry.space_group_name_H-M   'P 1'
#
loop_
_entity.id
_entity.type
_entity.pdbx_description
1 polymer ?
#
loop_
_entity_poly.entity_id
_entity_poly.type
_entity_poly.pdbx_seq_one_letter_code
_entity_poly.pdbx_strand_id
1 'polypeptide(L)'
;MSLLSLPPVPPELKTVTPFLQRAEELKTKDPVIAYWCAYYAAQAGISHKLKDNAARMFLLHLLETLEKMKADIGQNDVIDDESVSSAYVENFALRVFAAADGEDRKGNATRCAVF
;
A
#
# COMPACT_ATOMS: atom_id res chain seq x y z
N MET A 1 12.13 -7.78 7.94
CA MET A 1 12.37 -6.81 6.85
C MET A 1 11.77 -5.48 7.29
N SER A 2 12.48 -4.38 7.07
CA SER A 2 11.91 -3.03 7.24
C SER A 2 11.26 -2.63 5.92
N LEU A 3 10.06 -2.08 5.97
CA LEU A 3 9.29 -1.59 4.83
C LEU A 3 8.97 -0.12 5.11
N LEU A 4 9.14 0.78 4.14
CA LEU A 4 8.94 2.22 4.31
C LEU A 4 9.75 2.83 5.46
N SER A 5 10.90 2.25 5.80
CA SER A 5 11.70 2.60 6.98
C SER A 5 10.97 2.40 8.32
N LEU A 6 9.92 1.58 8.36
CA LEU A 6 9.16 1.24 9.56
C LEU A 6 9.89 0.20 10.41
N PRO A 7 9.58 0.13 11.72
CA PRO A 7 10.01 -0.98 12.57
C PRO A 7 9.53 -2.33 12.01
N PRO A 8 10.08 -3.47 12.48
CA PRO A 8 9.63 -4.79 12.04
C PRO A 8 8.13 -4.99 12.24
N VAL A 9 7.45 -5.51 11.21
CA VAL A 9 5.99 -5.74 11.26
C VAL A 9 5.66 -6.76 12.36
N PRO A 10 4.83 -6.39 13.36
CA PRO A 10 4.44 -7.29 14.44
C PRO A 10 3.58 -8.47 13.95
N PRO A 11 3.58 -9.62 14.64
CA PRO A 11 2.81 -10.80 14.22
C PRO A 11 1.30 -10.54 14.03
N GLU A 12 0.70 -9.69 14.86
CA GLU A 12 -0.72 -9.30 14.77
C GLU A 12 -1.06 -8.55 13.46
N LEU A 13 -0.05 -7.94 12.82
CA LEU A 13 -0.18 -7.14 11.60
C LEU A 13 0.39 -7.85 10.36
N LYS A 14 0.62 -9.16 10.45
CA LYS A 14 1.15 -9.94 9.32
C LYS A 14 0.23 -9.90 8.08
N THR A 15 -1.07 -9.80 8.28
CA THR A 15 -2.08 -9.72 7.20
C THR A 15 -1.93 -8.47 6.34
N VAL A 16 -1.41 -7.37 6.89
CA VAL A 16 -1.23 -6.12 6.13
C VAL A 16 0.13 -5.99 5.44
N THR A 17 1.02 -6.97 5.66
CA THR A 17 2.37 -6.99 5.08
C THR A 17 2.38 -6.89 3.54
N PRO A 18 1.50 -7.58 2.78
CA PRO A 18 1.51 -7.47 1.32
C PRO A 18 1.23 -6.05 0.81
N PHE A 19 0.35 -5.31 1.49
CA PHE A 19 0.04 -3.92 1.12
C PHE A 19 1.23 -2.99 1.39
N LEU A 20 1.95 -3.20 2.50
CA LEU A 20 3.15 -2.44 2.83
C LEU A 20 4.31 -2.75 1.87
N GLN A 21 4.45 -4.01 1.44
CA GLN A 21 5.42 -4.39 0.41
C GLN A 21 5.10 -3.69 -0.91
N ARG A 22 3.82 -3.67 -1.30
CA ARG A 22 3.40 -2.99 -2.51
C ARG A 22 3.62 -1.48 -2.44
N ALA A 23 3.38 -0.88 -1.28
CA ALA A 23 3.68 0.52 -1.05
C ALA A 23 5.18 0.83 -1.24
N GLU A 24 6.07 -0.02 -0.71
CA GLU A 24 7.53 0.14 -0.91
C GLU A 24 7.91 0.02 -2.39
N GLU A 25 7.38 -0.98 -3.11
CA GLU A 25 7.67 -1.19 -4.54
C GLU A 25 7.23 0.00 -5.42
N LEU A 26 6.12 0.64 -5.06
CA LEU A 26 5.53 1.73 -5.82
C LEU A 26 6.01 3.10 -5.38
N LYS A 27 6.66 3.23 -4.22
CA LYS A 27 7.07 4.52 -3.64
C LYS A 27 7.77 5.46 -4.62
N THR A 28 8.59 4.92 -5.53
CA THR A 28 9.31 5.69 -6.55
C THR A 28 8.58 5.82 -7.88
N LYS A 29 7.76 4.84 -8.26
CA LYS A 29 7.08 4.77 -9.56
C LYS A 29 5.73 5.48 -9.56
N ASP A 30 5.01 5.34 -8.46
CA ASP A 30 3.67 5.87 -8.24
C ASP A 30 3.47 6.13 -6.74
N PRO A 31 3.95 7.30 -6.25
CA PRO A 31 3.88 7.62 -4.82
C PRO A 31 2.44 7.76 -4.31
N VAL A 32 1.47 8.05 -5.20
CA VAL A 32 0.05 8.15 -4.85
C VAL A 32 -0.53 6.77 -4.56
N ILE A 33 -0.29 5.78 -5.43
CA ILE A 33 -0.72 4.40 -5.13
C ILE A 33 0.02 3.87 -3.90
N ALA A 34 1.31 4.18 -3.74
CA ALA A 34 2.07 3.79 -2.56
C ALA A 34 1.42 4.31 -1.27
N TYR A 35 0.98 5.58 -1.26
CA TYR A 35 0.25 6.17 -0.15
C TYR A 35 -1.05 5.40 0.13
N TRP A 36 -1.86 5.12 -0.88
CA TRP A 36 -3.14 4.41 -0.69
C TRP A 36 -2.97 2.96 -0.23
N CYS A 37 -1.92 2.25 -0.67
CA CYS A 37 -1.59 0.93 -0.15
C CYS A 37 -1.21 0.98 1.34
N ALA A 38 -0.39 1.96 1.74
CA ALA A 38 -0.01 2.15 3.14
C ALA A 38 -1.19 2.62 4.02
N TYR A 39 -2.07 3.46 3.46
CA TYR A 39 -3.28 3.96 4.12
C TYR A 39 -4.23 2.80 4.42
N TYR A 40 -4.47 1.93 3.42
CA TYR A 40 -5.28 0.74 3.61
C TYR A 40 -4.68 -0.21 4.65
N ALA A 41 -3.35 -0.41 4.64
CA ALA A 41 -2.66 -1.20 5.66
C ALA A 41 -2.88 -0.64 7.08
N ALA A 42 -2.83 0.68 7.25
CA ALA A 42 -3.10 1.34 8.52
C ALA A 42 -4.57 1.15 8.95
N GLN A 43 -5.52 1.39 8.05
CA GLN A 43 -6.96 1.24 8.32
C GLN A 43 -7.32 -0.21 8.71
N ALA A 44 -6.80 -1.19 7.97
CA ALA A 44 -6.98 -2.60 8.28
C ALA A 44 -6.34 -2.97 9.64
N GLY A 45 -5.13 -2.47 9.91
CA GLY A 45 -4.44 -2.68 11.18
C GLY A 45 -5.18 -2.09 12.39
N ILE A 46 -5.76 -0.89 12.26
CA ILE A 46 -6.57 -0.24 13.31
C ILE A 46 -7.89 -0.99 13.55
N SER A 47 -8.47 -1.56 12.49
CA SER A 47 -9.71 -2.32 12.58
C SER A 47 -9.54 -3.62 13.37
N HIS A 48 -8.33 -4.19 13.41
CA HIS A 48 -7.98 -5.24 14.34
C HIS A 48 -7.87 -4.63 15.75
N LYS A 49 -8.65 -5.12 16.72
CA LYS A 49 -8.59 -4.67 18.12
C LYS A 49 -7.27 -5.13 18.78
N LEU A 50 -6.18 -4.45 18.45
CA LEU A 50 -4.82 -4.81 18.85
C LEU A 50 -4.67 -4.82 20.38
N LYS A 51 -4.14 -5.91 20.91
CA LYS A 51 -3.87 -6.08 22.33
C LYS A 51 -2.42 -5.75 22.67
N ASP A 52 -1.51 -6.02 21.73
CA ASP A 52 -0.09 -5.76 21.90
C ASP A 52 0.27 -4.28 21.75
N ASN A 53 1.16 -3.80 22.61
CA ASN A 53 1.69 -2.44 22.57
C ASN A 53 2.60 -2.25 21.35
N ALA A 54 3.40 -3.26 20.98
CA ALA A 54 4.29 -3.15 19.81
C ALA A 54 3.51 -2.97 18.50
N ALA A 55 2.36 -3.62 18.35
CA ALA A 55 1.45 -3.44 17.21
C ALA A 55 0.88 -2.01 17.16
N ARG A 56 0.52 -1.43 18.30
CA ARG A 56 0.06 -0.04 18.37
C ARG A 56 1.17 0.96 18.03
N MET A 57 2.37 0.77 18.56
CA MET A 57 3.53 1.60 18.23
C MET A 57 3.87 1.53 16.73
N PHE A 58 3.80 0.33 16.14
CA PHE A 58 3.99 0.17 14.70
C PHE A 58 2.98 1.01 13.90
N LEU A 59 1.68 0.98 14.27
CA LEU A 59 0.67 1.78 13.61
C LEU A 59 0.89 3.29 13.77
N LEU A 60 1.36 3.75 14.94
CA LEU A 60 1.70 5.15 15.13
C LEU A 60 2.82 5.59 14.17
N HIS A 61 3.89 4.80 14.03
CA HIS A 61 4.95 5.08 13.06
C HIS A 61 4.48 4.99 11.60
N LEU A 62 3.53 4.09 11.30
CA LEU A 62 2.91 4.01 9.98
C LEU A 62 2.11 5.28 9.66
N LEU A 63 1.36 5.82 10.63
CA LEU A 63 0.64 7.10 10.48
C LEU A 63 1.60 8.28 10.28
N GLU A 64 2.69 8.37 11.06
CA GLU A 64 3.73 9.39 10.86
C GLU A 64 4.36 9.31 9.45
N THR A 65 4.51 8.09 8.93
CA THR A 65 5.02 7.86 7.58
C THR A 65 4.01 8.30 6.52
N LEU A 66 2.72 8.04 6.73
CA LEU A 66 1.65 8.52 5.84
C LEU A 66 1.58 10.05 5.79
N GLU A 67 1.74 10.73 6.92
CA GLU A 67 1.80 12.19 6.97
C GLU A 67 2.98 12.74 6.16
N LYS A 68 4.16 12.12 6.28
CA LYS A 68 5.34 12.48 5.48
C LYS A 68 5.11 12.22 3.99
N MET A 69 4.55 11.07 3.63
CA MET A 69 4.23 10.76 2.23
C MET A 69 3.24 11.76 1.65
N LYS A 70 2.21 12.15 2.40
CA LYS A 70 1.25 13.17 1.98
C LYS A 70 1.94 14.53 1.79
N ALA A 71 2.83 14.92 2.69
CA ALA A 71 3.59 16.16 2.57
C ALA A 71 4.54 16.15 1.35
N ASP A 72 5.23 15.03 1.11
CA ASP A 72 6.16 14.87 -0.01
C ASP A 72 5.46 14.87 -1.38
N ILE A 73 4.24 14.31 -1.45
CA ILE A 73 3.42 14.33 -2.68
C ILE A 73 2.84 15.73 -2.94
N GLY A 74 2.54 16.49 -1.87
CA GLY A 74 1.94 17.81 -1.95
C GLY A 74 0.43 17.77 -2.22
N GLN A 75 -0.13 18.93 -2.59
CA GLN A 75 -1.55 19.03 -2.94
C GLN A 75 -1.86 18.16 -4.17
N ASN A 76 -2.79 17.24 -4.00
CA ASN A 76 -3.22 16.33 -5.06
C ASN A 76 -4.67 15.91 -4.79
N ASP A 77 -5.56 16.21 -5.73
CA ASP A 77 -6.99 15.88 -5.64
C ASP A 77 -7.21 14.38 -5.41
N VAL A 78 -6.28 13.52 -5.88
CA VAL A 78 -6.32 12.06 -5.70
C VAL A 78 -6.03 11.64 -4.24
N ILE A 79 -5.43 12.50 -3.43
CA ILE A 79 -5.19 12.26 -1.99
C ILE A 79 -6.24 12.95 -1.13
N ASP A 80 -6.74 14.10 -1.57
CA ASP A 80 -7.66 14.93 -0.80
C ASP A 80 -9.14 14.56 -1.01
N ASP A 81 -9.49 13.95 -2.16
CA ASP A 81 -10.85 13.48 -2.48
C ASP A 81 -10.88 11.94 -2.65
N GLU A 82 -11.60 11.28 -1.76
CA GLU A 82 -11.73 9.81 -1.74
C GLU A 82 -12.51 9.26 -2.97
N SER A 83 -13.39 10.07 -3.57
CA SER A 83 -14.10 9.67 -4.80
C SER A 83 -13.17 9.66 -6.01
N VAL A 84 -12.27 10.66 -6.08
CA VAL A 84 -11.23 10.75 -7.13
C VAL A 84 -10.18 9.67 -6.91
N SER A 85 -9.82 9.40 -5.66
CA SER A 85 -8.85 8.36 -5.32
C SER A 85 -9.32 6.96 -5.72
N SER A 86 -10.60 6.65 -5.49
CA SER A 86 -11.19 5.37 -5.88
C SER A 86 -11.02 5.10 -7.38
N ALA A 87 -11.37 6.08 -8.22
CA ALA A 87 -11.24 5.95 -9.67
C ALA A 87 -9.77 5.78 -10.09
N TYR A 88 -8.83 6.45 -9.42
CA TYR A 88 -7.40 6.35 -9.71
C TYR A 88 -6.85 4.95 -9.36
N VAL A 89 -7.19 4.45 -8.17
CA VAL A 89 -6.78 3.11 -7.70
C VAL A 89 -7.41 2.02 -8.57
N GLU A 90 -8.67 2.18 -8.98
CA GLU A 90 -9.36 1.25 -9.88
C GLU A 90 -8.68 1.19 -11.25
N ASN A 91 -8.38 2.34 -11.86
CA ASN A 91 -7.68 2.40 -13.15
C ASN A 91 -6.27 1.79 -13.07
N PHE A 92 -5.56 1.99 -11.96
CA PHE A 92 -4.28 1.33 -11.71
C PHE A 92 -4.45 -0.19 -11.64
N ALA A 93 -5.42 -0.68 -10.89
CA ALA A 93 -5.70 -2.11 -10.77
C ALA A 93 -6.07 -2.74 -12.11
N LEU A 94 -6.90 -2.07 -12.92
CA LEU A 94 -7.27 -2.54 -14.27
C LEU A 94 -6.06 -2.64 -15.20
N ARG A 95 -5.17 -1.65 -15.18
CA ARG A 95 -3.93 -1.69 -15.97
C ARG A 95 -3.03 -2.85 -15.57
N VAL A 96 -2.87 -3.05 -14.26
CA VAL A 96 -2.06 -4.14 -13.71
C VAL A 96 -2.64 -5.50 -14.10
N PHE A 97 -3.96 -5.66 -13.96
CA PHE A 97 -4.67 -6.87 -14.34
C PHE A 97 -4.56 -7.16 -15.84
N ALA A 98 -4.79 -6.15 -16.70
CA ALA A 98 -4.69 -6.30 -18.14
C ALA A 98 -3.28 -6.67 -18.61
N ALA A 99 -2.25 -6.13 -17.95
CA ALA A 99 -0.86 -6.52 -18.23
C ALA A 99 -0.61 -7.99 -17.86
N ALA A 100 -1.11 -8.44 -16.70
CA ALA A 100 -0.98 -9.84 -16.28
C ALA A 100 -1.74 -10.81 -17.20
N ASP A 101 -3.01 -10.52 -17.52
CA ASP A 101 -3.84 -11.30 -18.47
C ASP A 101 -3.21 -11.34 -19.86
N GLY A 102 -2.62 -10.22 -20.31
CA GLY A 102 -1.90 -10.17 -21.59
C GLY A 102 -0.65 -11.06 -21.63
N GLU A 103 0.10 -11.17 -20.54
CA GLU A 103 1.27 -12.06 -20.45
C GLU A 103 0.88 -13.53 -20.28
N ASP A 104 -0.19 -13.81 -19.53
CA ASP A 104 -0.75 -15.16 -19.38
C ASP A 104 -1.23 -15.72 -20.72
N ARG A 105 -2.01 -14.95 -21.49
CA ARG A 105 -2.49 -15.34 -22.83
C ARG A 105 -1.39 -15.60 -23.84
N LYS A 106 -0.21 -15.00 -23.68
CA LYS A 106 0.96 -15.24 -24.53
C LYS A 106 1.74 -16.52 -24.15
N GLY A 107 1.34 -17.20 -23.07
CA GLY A 107 2.08 -18.35 -22.53
C GLY A 107 3.37 -17.96 -21.81
N ASN A 108 3.57 -16.67 -21.51
CA ASN A 108 4.77 -16.12 -20.86
C ASN A 108 4.51 -15.83 -19.38
N ALA A 109 3.73 -16.67 -18.70
CA ALA A 109 3.43 -16.51 -17.27
C ALA A 109 4.73 -16.57 -16.44
N THR A 110 5.30 -15.40 -16.15
CA THR A 110 6.43 -15.23 -15.22
C THR A 110 5.89 -14.98 -13.82
N ARG A 111 6.72 -15.14 -12.77
CA ARG A 111 6.32 -14.85 -11.38
C ARG A 111 5.82 -13.41 -11.15
N CYS A 112 6.03 -12.49 -12.10
CA CYS A 112 5.46 -11.14 -12.08
C CYS A 112 3.94 -11.09 -12.35
N ALA A 113 3.33 -12.20 -12.80
CA ALA A 113 1.90 -12.28 -13.06
C ALA A 113 1.07 -12.67 -11.81
N VAL A 114 1.71 -12.96 -10.68
CA VAL A 114 1.04 -13.36 -9.43
C VAL A 114 1.22 -12.24 -8.41
N PHE A 115 0.13 -11.50 -8.17
CA PHE A 115 0.00 -10.52 -7.08
C PHE A 115 -0.43 -11.22 -5.79
#